data_AF-A0AAV8YT14-F1
#
_entry.id   AF-A0AAV8YT14-F1
#
_cell.length_a   1.000
_cell.length_b   1.000
_cell.length_c   1.000
_cell.angle_alpha   90.00
_cell.angle_beta   90.00
_cell.angle_gamma   90.00
#
_symmetry.space_group_name_H-M   'P 1'
#
loop_
_entity.id
_entity.type
_entity.pdbx_description
1 polymer ?
#
loop_
_entity_poly.entity_id
_entity_poly.type
_entity_poly.pdbx_seq_one_letter_code
_entity_poly.pdbx_strand_id
1 'polypeptide(L)' 'MPSDSMDDIELKNIQLQFPSARSLSRDDSTAQEEVVETDRGNVVVAIQGSRNKPAILTYHDLGLNYISNFQAFF' A
#
# COMPACT_ATOMS: atom_id res chain seq x y z
N MET A 1 -27.29 41.76 18.35
CA MET A 1 -27.01 40.31 18.30
C MET A 1 -25.56 40.18 17.86
N PRO A 2 -24.65 39.65 18.69
CA PRO A 2 -23.27 39.41 18.26
C PRO A 2 -23.27 38.20 17.31
N SER A 3 -22.48 38.29 16.24
CA SER A 3 -22.28 37.21 15.28
C SER A 3 -21.61 36.03 15.97
N ASP A 4 -22.29 34.89 16.05
CA ASP A 4 -21.64 33.61 16.34
C ASP A 4 -20.58 33.40 15.27
N SER A 5 -19.30 33.48 15.69
CA SER A 5 -18.22 32.94 14.89
C SER A 5 -18.49 31.44 14.80
N MET A 6 -18.79 30.95 13.58
CA MET A 6 -18.62 29.55 13.29
C MET A 6 -17.12 29.28 13.34
N ASP A 7 -16.61 29.11 14.56
CA ASP A 7 -15.26 28.66 14.80
C ASP A 7 -15.10 27.34 14.05
N ASP A 8 -14.09 27.31 13.20
CA ASP A 8 -13.71 26.21 12.36
C ASP A 8 -13.84 24.90 13.14
N ILE A 9 -14.75 24.02 12.71
CA ILE A 9 -14.84 22.65 13.22
C ILE A 9 -13.65 21.88 12.64
N GLU A 10 -12.45 22.24 13.07
CA GLU A 10 -11.23 21.51 12.80
C GLU A 10 -11.33 20.17 13.52
N LEU A 11 -11.19 19.10 12.75
CA LEU A 11 -11.11 17.73 13.24
C LEU A 11 -9.78 17.53 13.99
N LYS A 12 -9.69 18.05 15.22
CA LYS A 12 -8.48 17.98 16.06
C LYS A 12 -8.16 16.59 16.60
N ASN A 13 -9.07 15.62 16.42
CA ASN A 13 -8.97 14.28 17.00
C ASN A 13 -8.73 13.15 15.99
N ILE A 14 -8.50 13.46 14.70
CA ILE A 14 -8.07 12.43 13.75
C ILE A 14 -6.55 12.29 13.85
N GLN A 15 -6.11 11.39 14.72
CA GLN A 15 -4.73 10.95 14.70
C GLN A 15 -4.61 9.90 13.60
N LEU A 16 -4.06 10.30 12.44
CA LEU A 16 -3.73 9.36 11.38
C LEU A 16 -2.71 8.37 11.93
N GLN A 17 -3.19 7.18 12.30
CA GLN A 17 -2.35 6.08 12.71
C GLN A 17 -1.73 5.50 11.45
N PHE A 18 -0.62 6.11 11.02
CA PHE A 18 0.21 5.51 9.99
C PHE A 18 0.77 4.22 10.59
N PRO A 19 0.55 3.06 9.93
CA PRO A 19 1.26 1.85 10.31
C PRO A 19 2.73 2.21 10.40
N SER A 20 3.36 1.90 11.53
CA SER A 20 4.81 2.10 11.67
C SER A 20 5.43 1.38 10.50
N ALA A 21 5.97 2.14 9.53
CA ALA A 21 6.54 1.60 8.31
C ALA A 21 7.73 0.78 8.77
N ARG A 22 7.49 -0.52 9.00
CA ARG A 22 8.55 -1.49 9.16
C ARG A 22 9.20 -1.50 7.79
N SER A 23 10.22 -0.66 7.64
CA SER A 23 11.09 -0.62 6.47
C SER A 23 11.87 -1.92 6.47
N LEU A 24 11.19 -2.99 6.06
CA LEU A 24 11.81 -4.24 5.74
C LEU A 24 12.50 -3.99 4.39
N SER A 25 13.83 -4.05 4.42
CA SER A 25 14.69 -3.74 3.28
C SER A 25 14.30 -4.58 2.07
N ARG A 26 14.21 -3.93 0.90
CA ARG A 26 13.94 -4.55 -0.40
C ARG A 26 14.91 -5.71 -0.72
N ASP A 27 16.12 -5.63 -0.20
CA ASP A 27 17.21 -6.58 -0.42
C ASP A 27 16.95 -8.00 0.11
N ASP A 28 15.95 -8.18 0.98
CA ASP A 28 15.56 -9.50 1.50
C ASP A 28 14.40 -10.14 0.70
N SER A 29 13.90 -9.45 -0.33
CA SER A 29 12.78 -9.96 -1.13
C SER A 29 13.29 -10.90 -2.23
N THR A 30 12.87 -12.15 -2.18
CA THR A 30 13.05 -13.14 -3.28
C THR A 30 12.06 -12.94 -4.43
N ALA A 31 11.29 -11.85 -4.38
CA ALA A 31 10.28 -11.55 -5.36
C ALA A 31 10.91 -11.03 -6.66
N GLN A 32 10.48 -11.57 -7.79
CA GLN A 32 10.85 -11.08 -9.11
C GLN A 32 9.85 -10.03 -9.56
N GLU A 33 10.33 -8.83 -9.90
CA GLU A 33 9.49 -7.79 -10.50
C GLU A 33 9.43 -7.95 -12.02
N GLU A 34 8.22 -7.82 -12.56
CA GLU A 34 7.95 -7.84 -14.00
C GLU A 34 7.00 -6.69 -14.37
N VAL A 35 7.17 -6.13 -15.56
CA VAL A 35 6.21 -5.18 -16.13
C VAL A 35 5.26 -5.96 -17.03
N VAL A 36 3.97 -5.90 -16.71
CA VAL A 36 2.89 -6.49 -17.51
C VAL A 36 2.20 -5.38 -18.29
N GLU A 37 2.22 -5.48 -19.62
CA GLU A 37 1.48 -4.57 -20.49
C GLU A 37 -0.01 -4.89 -20.43
N THR A 38 -0.84 -3.86 -20.28
CA THR A 38 -2.30 -3.97 -20.31
C THR A 38 -2.89 -2.90 -21.24
N ASP A 39 -4.18 -3.04 -21.58
CA ASP A 39 -4.90 -2.06 -22.39
C ASP A 39 -5.08 -0.70 -21.69
N ARG A 40 -4.85 -0.64 -20.37
CA ARG A 40 -4.92 0.58 -19.53
C ARG A 40 -3.56 1.10 -19.09
N GLY A 41 -2.49 0.59 -19.69
CA GLY A 41 -1.11 0.94 -19.36
C GLY A 41 -0.38 -0.19 -18.62
N ASN A 42 0.85 0.09 -18.23
CA ASN A 42 1.74 -0.93 -17.68
C ASN A 42 1.53 -1.10 -16.18
N VAL A 43 1.54 -2.35 -15.70
CA VAL A 43 1.46 -2.70 -14.28
C VAL A 43 2.74 -3.42 -13.87
N VAL A 44 3.39 -2.96 -12.80
CA VAL A 44 4.50 -3.69 -12.18
C VAL A 44 3.93 -4.72 -11.22
N VAL A 45 4.30 -5.99 -11.39
CA VAL A 45 3.92 -7.09 -10.51
C VAL A 45 5.15 -7.66 -9.82
N ALA A 46 5.02 -8.06 -8.56
CA ALA A 46 6.05 -8.78 -7.82
C ALA A 46 5.61 -10.23 -7.62
N ILE A 47 6.42 -11.17 -8.08
CA ILE A 47 6.10 -12.60 -8.10
C ILE A 47 7.03 -13.35 -7.17
N GLN A 48 6.46 -14.07 -6.22
CA GLN A 48 7.20 -14.91 -5.28
C GLN A 48 6.64 -16.33 -5.27
N GLY A 49 7.54 -17.32 -5.26
CA GLY A 49 7.18 -18.74 -5.26
C GLY A 49 7.05 -19.34 -6.66
N SER A 50 6.38 -20.50 -6.75
CA SER A 50 6.38 -21.32 -7.97
C SER A 50 5.25 -20.96 -8.93
N ARG A 51 5.61 -20.58 -10.16
CA ARG A 51 4.65 -20.25 -11.25
C ARG A 51 3.84 -21.45 -11.79
N ASN A 52 4.20 -22.68 -11.42
CA ASN A 52 3.46 -23.88 -11.81
C ASN A 52 2.34 -24.27 -10.83
N LYS A 53 2.13 -23.49 -9.76
CA LYS A 53 1.06 -23.67 -8.78
C LYS A 53 0.03 -22.54 -8.92
N PRO A 54 -1.22 -22.74 -8.43
CA PRO A 54 -2.18 -21.66 -8.34
C PRO A 54 -1.62 -20.46 -7.55
N ALA A 55 -1.87 -19.25 -8.03
CA ALA A 55 -1.38 -18.03 -7.42
C ALA A 55 -2.35 -17.49 -6.37
N ILE A 56 -1.80 -16.87 -5.32
CA ILE A 56 -2.51 -15.92 -4.47
C ILE A 56 -2.25 -14.54 -5.06
N LEU A 57 -3.31 -13.80 -5.38
CA LEU A 57 -3.18 -12.46 -5.94
C LEU A 57 -3.41 -11.41 -4.86
N THR A 58 -2.50 -10.45 -4.76
CA THR A 58 -2.56 -9.37 -3.78
C THR A 58 -2.59 -8.01 -4.48
N TYR A 59 -3.46 -7.11 -4.01
CA TYR A 59 -3.54 -5.71 -4.45
C TYR A 59 -3.42 -4.81 -3.22
N HIS A 60 -2.42 -3.96 -3.21
CA HIS A 60 -2.12 -3.10 -2.06
C HIS A 60 -3.11 -1.93 -1.94
N ASP A 61 -3.18 -1.33 -0.76
CA ASP A 61 -3.98 -0.12 -0.54
C ASP A 61 -3.28 1.14 -1.12
N LEU A 62 -4.01 2.24 -1.14
CA LEU A 62 -3.54 3.55 -1.58
C LEU A 62 -2.35 4.03 -0.74
N GLY A 63 -1.31 4.54 -1.40
CA GLY A 63 -0.10 5.05 -0.75
C GLY A 63 0.87 3.95 -0.29
N LEU A 64 0.56 2.68 -0.54
CA LEU A 64 1.41 1.52 -0.22
C LEU A 64 1.87 0.81 -1.50
N ASN A 65 2.73 -0.20 -1.34
CA ASN A 65 3.16 -1.11 -2.40
C ASN A 65 3.14 -2.56 -1.87
N TYR A 66 3.54 -3.53 -2.70
CA TYR A 66 3.51 -4.94 -2.29
C TYR A 66 4.35 -5.24 -1.03
N ILE A 67 5.44 -4.50 -0.81
CA ILE A 67 6.32 -4.64 0.37
C ILE A 67 5.62 -4.06 1.59
N SER A 68 5.30 -2.75 1.55
CA SER A 68 4.78 -2.03 2.71
C SER A 68 3.38 -2.47 3.13
N ASN A 69 2.61 -3.08 2.22
CA ASN A 69 1.26 -3.57 2.52
C ASN A 69 1.25 -5.03 3.00
N PHE A 70 2.17 -5.89 2.52
CA PHE A 70 2.01 -7.34 2.68
C PHE A 70 3.19 -8.09 3.32
N GLN A 71 4.41 -7.53 3.34
CA GLN A 71 5.59 -8.29 3.82
C GLN A 71 5.51 -8.67 5.31
N ALA A 72 4.75 -7.94 6.12
CA ALA A 72 4.54 -8.31 7.51
C ALA A 72 3.53 -9.47 7.70
N PHE A 73 2.81 -9.85 6.65
CA PHE A 73 1.74 -10.86 6.69
C PHE A 73 2.11 -12.15 5.94
N PHE A 74 2.72 -12.05 4.75
CA PHE A 74 3.21 -13.19 3.95
C PHE A 74 4.73 -13.34 4.08
#